data_AF-A0A2G5LDK8-F1
#
_entry.id   AF-A0A2G5LDK8-F1
#
_cell.length_a   1.000
_cell.length_b   1.000
_cell.length_c   1.000
_cell.angle_alpha   90.00
_cell.angle_beta   90.00
_cell.angle_gamma   90.00
#
_symmetry.space_group_name_H-M   'P 1'
#
loop_
_entity.id
_entity.type
_entity.pdbx_description
1 polymer ?
#
loop_
_entity_poly.entity_id
_entity_poly.type
_entity_poly.pdbx_seq_one_letter_code
_entity_poly.pdbx_strand_id
1 'polypeptide(L)'
;MSTPNKTLKTPLRVALACLIVGMLSRIVNWPYAGGIIFVSFFAILILYAIRFSKKDTKKSVDYIKMVLVLFWTTNGLLRILDFPNTVIFQIGTALCFILWFAMEGTAYFMDQDRKSTNTLVEIAWNFAMVVGVLTIIAGGLMQLLKWEFAIPTLTTGLTIVTAYILKDIFNSEKKEKKDNNNEEFQL
;
A
#
# COMPACT_ATOMS: atom_id res chain seq x y z
N MET A 1 26.90 -11.98 -16.88
CA MET A 1 26.11 -11.59 -15.69
C MET A 1 25.22 -10.43 -16.08
N SER A 2 24.02 -10.71 -16.57
CA SER A 2 23.11 -9.71 -17.14
C SER A 2 22.34 -9.00 -16.02
N THR A 3 22.64 -7.73 -15.81
CA THR A 3 21.86 -6.83 -14.94
C THR A 3 20.38 -6.93 -15.30
N PRO A 4 19.48 -7.28 -14.36
CA PRO A 4 18.05 -7.32 -14.63
C PRO A 4 17.59 -5.89 -14.89
N ASN A 5 17.44 -5.57 -16.17
CA ASN A 5 17.01 -4.27 -16.64
C ASN A 5 15.68 -3.93 -15.94
N LYS A 6 15.57 -2.77 -15.28
CA LYS A 6 14.36 -2.29 -14.59
C LYS A 6 13.26 -1.89 -15.61
N THR A 7 13.09 -2.66 -16.67
CA THR A 7 12.12 -2.47 -17.74
C THR A 7 10.71 -2.50 -17.15
N LEU A 8 9.90 -1.50 -17.51
CA LEU A 8 8.50 -1.25 -17.13
C LEU A 8 8.20 -0.47 -15.83
N LYS A 9 9.18 0.04 -15.09
CA LYS A 9 8.86 0.94 -13.95
C LYS A 9 8.24 2.27 -14.41
N THR A 10 8.82 2.87 -15.44
CA THR A 10 8.39 4.17 -15.99
C THR A 10 7.00 4.13 -16.63
N PRO A 11 6.67 3.20 -17.55
CA PRO A 11 5.33 3.15 -18.15
C PRO A 11 4.23 2.84 -17.13
N LEU A 12 4.51 2.03 -16.10
CA LEU A 12 3.55 1.76 -15.05
C LEU A 12 3.25 3.02 -14.21
N ARG A 13 4.26 3.85 -13.94
CA ARG A 13 4.08 5.15 -13.26
C ARG A 13 3.27 6.12 -14.09
N VAL A 14 3.50 6.16 -15.40
CA VAL A 14 2.71 6.99 -16.32
C VAL A 14 1.24 6.54 -16.32
N ALA A 15 0.97 5.24 -16.40
CA ALA A 15 -0.40 4.71 -16.34
C ALA A 15 -1.10 5.03 -15.01
N LEU A 16 -0.36 4.99 -13.89
CA LEU A 16 -0.85 5.42 -12.58
C LEU A 16 -1.14 6.93 -12.52
N ALA A 17 -0.26 7.76 -13.10
CA ALA A 17 -0.49 9.19 -13.18
C ALA A 17 -1.75 9.50 -14.01
N CYS A 18 -1.90 8.86 -15.18
CA CYS A 18 -3.10 8.97 -16.00
C CYS A 18 -4.37 8.53 -15.25
N LEU A 19 -4.29 7.48 -14.44
CA LEU A 19 -5.41 7.04 -13.60
C LEU A 19 -5.82 8.15 -12.62
N ILE A 20 -4.85 8.77 -11.93
CA ILE A 20 -5.11 9.86 -10.99
C ILE A 20 -5.72 11.07 -11.71
N VAL A 21 -5.18 11.46 -12.87
CA VAL A 21 -5.75 12.54 -13.68
C VAL A 21 -7.18 12.20 -14.11
N GLY A 22 -7.44 10.96 -14.52
CA GLY A 22 -8.79 10.50 -14.86
C GLY A 22 -9.75 10.59 -13.67
N MET A 23 -9.33 10.18 -12.47
CA MET A 23 -10.14 10.29 -11.26
C MET A 23 -10.44 11.75 -10.90
N LEU A 24 -9.45 12.64 -10.97
CA LEU A 24 -9.64 14.08 -10.77
C LEU A 24 -10.61 14.67 -11.81
N SER A 25 -10.47 14.27 -13.07
CA SER A 25 -11.35 14.70 -14.16
C SER A 25 -12.80 14.26 -13.94
N ARG A 26 -13.00 13.09 -13.33
CA ARG A 26 -14.34 12.59 -12.96
C ARG A 26 -14.98 13.45 -11.87
N ILE A 27 -14.20 13.94 -10.91
CA ILE A 27 -14.69 14.86 -9.86
C ILE A 27 -15.15 16.18 -10.46
N VAL A 28 -14.43 16.68 -11.47
CA VAL A 28 -14.78 17.91 -12.22
C VAL A 28 -15.89 17.68 -13.26
N ASN A 29 -16.45 16.46 -13.34
CA ASN A 29 -17.48 16.06 -14.30
C ASN A 29 -17.09 16.21 -15.78
N TRP A 30 -15.81 16.02 -16.11
CA TRP A 30 -15.38 16.04 -17.51
C TRP A 30 -15.92 14.79 -18.26
N PRO A 31 -16.67 14.92 -19.37
CA PRO A 31 -17.24 13.80 -20.14
C PRO A 31 -16.30 12.64 -20.46
N TYR A 32 -15.00 12.90 -20.72
CA TYR A 32 -14.05 11.85 -21.11
C TYR A 32 -13.38 11.14 -19.94
N ALA A 33 -13.69 11.51 -18.69
CA ALA A 33 -13.04 10.96 -17.51
C ALA A 33 -13.16 9.44 -17.41
N GLY A 34 -14.35 8.89 -17.73
CA GLY A 34 -14.58 7.43 -17.71
C GLY A 34 -13.63 6.68 -18.64
N GLY A 35 -13.44 7.17 -19.87
CA GLY A 35 -12.54 6.57 -20.85
C GLY A 35 -11.08 6.62 -20.41
N ILE A 36 -10.62 7.74 -19.85
CA ILE A 36 -9.24 7.88 -19.34
C ILE A 36 -8.99 6.87 -18.20
N ILE A 37 -9.93 6.75 -17.26
CA ILE A 37 -9.81 5.80 -16.15
C ILE A 37 -9.81 4.36 -16.67
N PHE A 38 -10.67 4.03 -17.63
CA PHE A 38 -10.74 2.69 -18.23
C PHE A 38 -9.42 2.29 -18.90
N VAL A 39 -8.90 3.14 -19.78
CA VAL A 39 -7.62 2.91 -20.47
C VAL A 39 -6.48 2.80 -19.46
N SER A 40 -6.49 3.61 -18.41
CA SER A 40 -5.47 3.56 -17.37
C SER A 40 -5.49 2.24 -16.59
N PHE A 41 -6.66 1.77 -16.15
CA PHE A 41 -6.77 0.47 -15.47
C PHE A 41 -6.35 -0.69 -16.38
N PHE A 42 -6.78 -0.67 -17.64
CA PHE A 42 -6.41 -1.69 -18.62
C PHE A 42 -4.90 -1.71 -18.89
N ALA A 43 -4.28 -0.53 -19.05
CA ALA A 43 -2.85 -0.40 -19.21
C ALA A 43 -2.09 -0.89 -17.97
N ILE A 44 -2.54 -0.57 -16.76
CA ILE A 44 -1.93 -1.06 -15.50
C ILE A 44 -1.97 -2.59 -15.45
N LEU A 45 -3.11 -3.20 -15.78
CA LEU A 45 -3.28 -4.66 -15.78
C LEU A 45 -2.26 -5.33 -16.73
N ILE A 46 -2.17 -4.87 -17.97
CA ILE A 46 -1.24 -5.42 -18.97
C ILE A 46 0.22 -5.20 -18.57
N LEU A 47 0.58 -3.96 -18.23
CA LEU A 47 1.95 -3.62 -17.87
C LEU A 47 2.41 -4.40 -16.64
N TYR A 48 1.53 -4.59 -15.66
CA TYR A 48 1.84 -5.37 -14.47
C TYR A 48 1.98 -6.86 -14.76
N ALA A 49 1.10 -7.43 -15.61
CA ALA A 49 1.20 -8.83 -16.03
C ALA A 49 2.52 -9.11 -16.80
N ILE A 50 2.92 -8.22 -17.71
CA ILE A 50 4.21 -8.32 -18.41
C ILE A 50 5.37 -8.24 -17.41
N ARG A 51 5.30 -7.29 -16.47
CA ARG A 51 6.34 -7.13 -15.44
C ARG A 51 6.46 -8.36 -14.55
N PHE A 52 5.35 -8.96 -14.15
CA PHE A 52 5.33 -10.19 -13.36
C PHE A 52 5.89 -11.39 -14.14
N SER A 53 5.59 -11.47 -15.43
CA SER A 53 6.05 -12.55 -16.31
C SER A 53 7.56 -12.50 -16.57
N LYS A 54 8.13 -11.30 -16.68
CA LYS A 54 9.58 -11.09 -16.87
C LYS A 54 10.42 -11.30 -15.60
N LYS A 55 9.83 -11.73 -14.48
CA LYS A 55 10.56 -11.93 -13.23
C LYS A 55 11.13 -13.35 -13.17
N ASP A 56 12.46 -13.47 -13.14
CA ASP A 56 13.18 -14.76 -13.14
C ASP A 56 12.94 -15.60 -11.88
N THR A 57 12.87 -14.96 -10.70
CA THR A 57 12.55 -15.61 -9.43
C THR A 57 11.30 -14.99 -8.80
N LYS A 58 10.24 -15.80 -8.71
CA LYS A 58 8.94 -15.37 -8.18
C LYS A 58 8.83 -15.82 -6.72
N LYS A 59 8.83 -14.87 -5.78
CA LYS A 59 8.57 -15.14 -4.37
C LYS A 59 7.06 -15.22 -4.14
N SER A 60 6.60 -15.88 -3.07
CA SER A 60 5.17 -15.97 -2.72
C SER A 60 4.50 -14.59 -2.61
N VAL A 61 5.25 -13.59 -2.11
CA VAL A 61 4.82 -12.19 -2.02
C VAL A 61 4.51 -11.57 -3.40
N ASP A 62 5.22 -11.98 -4.45
CA ASP A 62 4.98 -11.46 -5.80
C ASP A 62 3.66 -11.97 -6.39
N TYR A 63 3.28 -13.21 -6.10
CA TYR A 63 2.00 -13.76 -6.53
C TYR A 63 0.84 -13.03 -5.86
N ILE A 64 0.94 -12.77 -4.55
CA ILE A 64 -0.10 -12.04 -3.82
C ILE A 64 -0.22 -10.60 -4.33
N LYS A 65 0.90 -9.94 -4.66
CA LYS A 65 0.88 -8.61 -5.31
C LYS A 65 0.22 -8.65 -6.70
N MET A 66 0.49 -9.69 -7.50
CA MET A 66 -0.13 -9.85 -8.82
C MET A 66 -1.65 -10.04 -8.70
N VAL A 67 -2.09 -10.93 -7.81
CA VAL A 67 -3.50 -11.17 -7.54
C VAL A 67 -4.16 -9.89 -7.01
N LEU A 68 -3.52 -9.15 -6.11
CA LEU A 68 -4.00 -7.86 -5.62
C LEU A 68 -4.23 -6.85 -6.75
N VAL A 69 -3.25 -6.68 -7.64
CA VAL A 69 -3.38 -5.77 -8.79
C VAL A 69 -4.48 -6.22 -9.74
N LEU A 70 -4.61 -7.53 -9.98
CA LEU A 70 -5.64 -8.09 -10.84
C LEU A 70 -7.04 -7.84 -10.28
N PHE A 71 -7.28 -8.15 -9.00
CA PHE A 71 -8.57 -7.90 -8.35
C PHE A 71 -8.91 -6.41 -8.31
N TRP A 72 -7.93 -5.55 -8.01
CA TRP A 72 -8.14 -4.10 -7.94
C TRP A 72 -8.45 -3.48 -9.30
N THR A 73 -7.66 -3.80 -10.33
CA THR A 73 -7.87 -3.26 -11.69
C THR A 73 -9.15 -3.80 -12.32
N THR A 74 -9.48 -5.07 -12.10
CA THR A 74 -10.74 -5.67 -12.58
C THR A 74 -11.95 -5.04 -11.89
N ASN A 75 -11.89 -4.84 -10.57
CA ASN A 75 -12.92 -4.07 -9.85
C ASN A 75 -13.08 -2.67 -10.42
N GLY A 76 -11.98 -1.98 -10.72
CA GLY A 76 -11.96 -0.65 -11.34
C GLY A 76 -12.67 -0.64 -12.70
N LEU A 77 -12.34 -1.58 -13.59
CA LEU A 77 -12.96 -1.71 -14.91
C LEU A 77 -14.45 -2.02 -14.82
N LEU A 78 -14.83 -3.00 -13.98
CA LEU A 78 -16.23 -3.40 -13.80
C LEU A 78 -17.10 -2.28 -13.22
N ARG A 79 -16.54 -1.45 -12.32
CA ARG A 79 -17.23 -0.25 -11.80
C ARG A 79 -17.45 0.83 -12.83
N ILE A 80 -16.61 0.92 -13.87
CA ILE A 80 -16.79 1.89 -14.96
C ILE A 80 -17.83 1.39 -15.95
N LEU A 81 -17.95 0.07 -16.12
CA LEU A 81 -18.94 -0.59 -16.96
C LEU A 81 -20.29 -0.78 -16.25
N ASP A 82 -20.48 -0.21 -15.05
CA ASP A 82 -21.68 -0.35 -14.22
C ASP A 82 -22.12 -1.81 -13.98
N PHE A 83 -21.15 -2.73 -13.89
CA PHE A 83 -21.43 -4.15 -13.74
C PHE A 83 -21.92 -4.48 -12.31
N PRO A 84 -23.01 -5.26 -12.16
CA PRO A 84 -23.48 -5.69 -10.84
C PRO A 84 -22.51 -6.70 -10.21
N ASN A 85 -22.39 -6.70 -8.88
CA ASN A 85 -21.57 -7.64 -8.08
C ASN A 85 -20.05 -7.40 -8.05
N THR A 86 -19.59 -6.16 -8.03
CA THR A 86 -18.15 -5.83 -7.81
C THR A 86 -17.65 -6.17 -6.39
N VAL A 87 -18.55 -6.52 -5.47
CA VAL A 87 -18.24 -6.80 -4.06
C VAL A 87 -17.24 -7.95 -3.90
N ILE A 88 -17.36 -9.00 -4.72
CA ILE A 88 -16.44 -10.14 -4.70
C ILE A 88 -15.00 -9.67 -4.95
N PHE A 89 -14.81 -8.75 -5.91
CA PHE A 89 -13.49 -8.23 -6.21
C PHE A 89 -12.95 -7.31 -5.12
N GLN A 90 -13.82 -6.58 -4.41
CA GLN A 90 -13.43 -5.75 -3.27
C GLN A 90 -12.98 -6.61 -2.09
N ILE A 91 -13.73 -7.67 -1.77
CA ILE A 91 -13.35 -8.64 -0.73
C ILE A 91 -12.02 -9.32 -1.10
N GLY A 92 -11.88 -9.78 -2.35
CA GLY A 92 -10.64 -10.38 -2.84
C GLY A 92 -9.44 -9.43 -2.74
N THR A 93 -9.64 -8.15 -3.10
CA THR A 93 -8.61 -7.10 -2.95
C THR A 93 -8.23 -6.92 -1.47
N ALA A 94 -9.21 -6.85 -0.57
CA ALA A 94 -8.96 -6.66 0.86
C ALA A 94 -8.20 -7.84 1.47
N LEU A 95 -8.59 -9.08 1.15
CA LEU A 95 -7.88 -10.28 1.61
C LEU A 95 -6.44 -10.33 1.10
N CYS A 96 -6.23 -10.05 -0.19
CA CYS A 96 -4.88 -10.01 -0.76
C CYS A 96 -4.04 -8.90 -0.13
N PHE A 97 -4.65 -7.76 0.18
CA PHE A 97 -3.97 -6.66 0.86
C PHE A 97 -3.55 -7.04 2.28
N ILE A 98 -4.42 -7.70 3.05
CA ILE A 98 -4.10 -8.22 4.39
C ILE A 98 -2.97 -9.25 4.30
N LEU A 99 -3.03 -10.21 3.38
CA LEU A 99 -1.98 -11.23 3.22
C LEU A 99 -0.65 -10.61 2.79
N TRP A 100 -0.68 -9.67 1.84
CA TRP A 100 0.50 -8.93 1.43
C TRP A 100 1.10 -8.15 2.60
N PHE A 101 0.26 -7.42 3.33
CA PHE A 101 0.66 -6.64 4.48
C PHE A 101 1.21 -7.52 5.61
N ALA A 102 0.61 -8.69 5.85
CA ALA A 102 1.13 -9.65 6.83
C ALA A 102 2.51 -10.17 6.44
N MET A 103 2.75 -10.55 5.18
CA MET A 103 4.05 -11.08 4.75
C MET A 103 5.15 -10.01 4.64
N GLU A 104 4.81 -8.82 4.13
CA GLU A 104 5.78 -7.72 4.01
C GLU A 104 6.01 -7.06 5.37
N GLY A 105 4.96 -6.94 6.17
CA GLY A 105 5.01 -6.49 7.55
C GLY A 105 5.87 -7.42 8.40
N THR A 106 5.62 -8.74 8.37
CA THR A 106 6.46 -9.69 9.12
C THR A 106 7.90 -9.70 8.63
N ALA A 107 8.18 -9.50 7.34
CA ALA A 107 9.55 -9.33 6.86
C ALA A 107 10.23 -8.09 7.48
N TYR A 108 9.52 -6.98 7.66
CA TYR A 108 10.02 -5.80 8.39
C TYR A 108 10.28 -6.10 9.88
N PHE A 109 9.49 -6.99 10.49
CA PHE A 109 9.72 -7.47 11.87
C PHE A 109 10.87 -8.48 11.98
N MET A 110 11.12 -9.27 10.93
CA MET A 110 12.06 -10.40 10.94
C MET A 110 13.46 -10.02 10.42
N ASP A 111 13.63 -8.86 9.79
CA ASP A 111 14.94 -8.28 9.42
C ASP A 111 15.64 -7.61 10.63
N GLN A 112 15.40 -8.14 11.84
CA GLN A 112 15.99 -7.71 13.11
C GLN A 112 17.42 -8.24 13.35
N ASP A 113 18.17 -8.54 12.29
CA ASP A 113 19.64 -8.69 12.36
C ASP A 113 20.35 -7.31 12.40
N ARG A 114 19.76 -6.35 13.11
CA ARG A 114 20.44 -5.16 13.63
C ARG A 114 20.25 -5.07 15.14
N LYS A 115 21.17 -5.75 15.83
CA LYS A 115 21.65 -5.48 17.20
C LYS A 115 20.58 -5.24 18.28
N SER A 116 20.28 -6.32 19.00
CA SER A 116 20.27 -6.45 20.47
C SER A 116 20.23 -5.16 21.33
N THR A 117 19.20 -4.34 21.20
CA THR A 117 18.69 -3.42 22.26
C THR A 117 17.30 -2.90 21.88
N ASN A 118 16.40 -3.77 21.41
CA ASN A 118 15.01 -3.38 21.23
C ASN A 118 14.37 -3.13 22.60
N THR A 119 14.17 -1.86 22.93
CA THR A 119 13.38 -1.48 24.11
C THR A 119 11.93 -1.92 23.84
N LEU A 120 11.24 -2.51 24.83
CA LEU A 120 9.84 -2.97 24.73
C LEU A 120 8.90 -1.94 24.06
N VAL A 121 9.23 -0.66 24.21
CA VAL A 121 8.56 0.49 23.58
C VAL A 121 8.59 0.44 22.04
N GLU A 122 9.69 0.06 21.40
CA GLU A 122 9.77 0.00 19.93
C GLU A 122 8.94 -1.15 19.35
N ILE A 123 8.92 -2.29 20.05
CA ILE A 123 8.06 -3.44 19.70
C ILE A 123 6.59 -3.05 19.82
N ALA A 124 6.20 -2.37 20.91
CA ALA A 124 4.85 -1.89 21.12
C ALA A 124 4.40 -0.91 20.03
N TRP A 125 5.26 0.04 19.61
CA TRP A 125 4.97 0.97 18.53
C TRP A 125 4.80 0.27 17.18
N ASN A 126 5.64 -0.71 16.86
CA ASN A 126 5.50 -1.45 15.61
C ASN A 126 4.23 -2.31 15.60
N PHE A 127 3.87 -2.92 16.74
CA PHE A 127 2.59 -3.62 16.88
C PHE A 127 1.40 -2.65 16.72
N ALA A 128 1.47 -1.45 17.32
CA ALA A 128 0.47 -0.41 17.15
C ALA A 128 0.30 0.01 15.67
N MET A 129 1.39 0.08 14.89
CA MET A 129 1.32 0.35 13.44
C MET A 129 0.52 -0.73 12.71
N VAL A 130 0.80 -2.01 12.98
CA VAL A 130 0.08 -3.14 12.37
C VAL A 130 -1.39 -3.12 12.73
N VAL A 131 -1.71 -2.92 14.02
CA VAL A 131 -3.09 -2.81 14.49
C VAL A 131 -3.79 -1.64 13.83
N GLY A 132 -3.16 -0.46 13.77
CA GLY A 132 -3.72 0.73 13.12
C GLY A 132 -4.07 0.49 11.65
N VAL A 133 -3.17 -0.14 10.89
CA VAL A 133 -3.43 -0.48 9.49
C VAL A 133 -4.58 -1.49 9.36
N LEU A 134 -4.61 -2.54 10.20
CA LEU A 134 -5.71 -3.50 10.23
C LEU A 134 -7.05 -2.85 10.57
N THR A 135 -7.07 -1.90 11.51
CA THR A 135 -8.26 -1.13 11.87
C THR A 135 -8.75 -0.26 10.72
N ILE A 136 -7.85 0.37 9.94
CA ILE A 136 -8.25 1.11 8.72
C ILE A 136 -8.89 0.18 7.68
N ILE A 137 -8.30 -1.00 7.45
CA ILE A 137 -8.84 -1.99 6.51
C ILE A 137 -10.23 -2.45 6.97
N ALA A 138 -10.36 -2.79 8.26
CA ALA A 138 -11.63 -3.21 8.85
C ALA A 138 -12.70 -2.10 8.74
N GLY A 139 -12.36 -0.86 9.12
CA GLY A 139 -13.26 0.27 8.98
C GLY A 139 -13.66 0.55 7.52
N GLY A 140 -12.73 0.40 6.57
CA GLY A 140 -13.01 0.52 5.14
C GLY A 140 -13.98 -0.55 4.63
N LEU A 141 -13.82 -1.80 5.09
CA LEU A 141 -14.76 -2.89 4.80
C LEU A 141 -16.15 -2.62 5.40
N MET A 142 -16.20 -2.16 6.66
CA MET A 142 -17.46 -1.78 7.30
C MET A 142 -18.16 -0.64 6.56
N GLN A 143 -17.41 0.34 6.05
CA GLN A 143 -17.97 1.44 5.26
C GLN A 143 -18.59 0.94 3.95
N LEU A 144 -17.97 -0.05 3.31
CA LEU A 144 -18.51 -0.69 2.11
C LEU A 144 -19.79 -1.48 2.41
N LEU A 145 -19.88 -2.09 3.60
CA LEU A 145 -21.05 -2.81 4.09
C LEU A 145 -22.14 -1.88 4.68
N LYS A 146 -21.92 -0.56 4.70
CA LYS A 146 -22.79 0.45 5.33
C LYS A 146 -23.09 0.17 6.82
N TRP A 147 -22.11 -0.35 7.56
CA TRP A 147 -22.24 -0.54 9.00
C TRP A 147 -22.06 0.77 9.77
N GLU A 148 -22.86 0.97 10.82
CA GLU A 148 -22.87 2.22 11.61
C GLU A 148 -21.52 2.55 12.25
N PHE A 149 -20.73 1.53 12.61
CA PHE A 149 -19.42 1.71 13.25
C PHE A 149 -18.26 1.98 12.26
N ALA A 150 -18.53 2.03 10.96
CA ALA A 150 -17.50 2.20 9.94
C ALA A 150 -16.66 3.47 10.11
N ILE A 151 -17.31 4.61 10.33
CA ILE A 151 -16.65 5.91 10.48
C ILE A 151 -15.80 5.98 11.77
N PRO A 152 -16.33 5.58 12.95
CA PRO A 152 -15.53 5.47 14.17
C PRO A 152 -14.30 4.57 14.04
N THR A 153 -14.46 3.39 13.43
CA THR A 153 -13.36 2.43 13.24
C THR A 153 -12.30 2.98 12.30
N LEU A 154 -12.69 3.59 11.17
CA LEU A 154 -11.76 4.26 10.25
C LEU A 154 -10.96 5.37 10.95
N THR A 155 -11.66 6.23 11.70
CA THR A 155 -11.05 7.36 12.40
C THR A 155 -10.02 6.87 13.43
N THR A 156 -10.36 5.82 14.18
CA THR A 156 -9.46 5.23 15.18
C THR A 156 -8.19 4.68 14.53
N GLY A 157 -8.33 3.91 13.44
CA GLY A 157 -7.19 3.37 12.71
C GLY A 157 -6.29 4.46 12.13
N LEU A 158 -6.88 5.50 11.54
CA LEU A 158 -6.14 6.64 10.98
C LEU A 158 -5.35 7.38 12.06
N THR A 159 -5.93 7.54 13.25
CA THR A 159 -5.31 8.23 14.38
C THR A 159 -4.08 7.48 14.88
N ILE A 160 -4.17 6.14 15.00
CA ILE A 160 -3.06 5.28 15.42
C ILE A 160 -1.89 5.36 14.43
N VAL A 161 -2.17 5.27 13.12
CA VAL A 161 -1.14 5.37 12.08
C VAL A 161 -0.51 6.76 12.05
N THR A 162 -1.32 7.81 12.18
CA THR A 162 -0.82 9.19 12.23
C THR A 162 0.11 9.42 13.43
N ALA A 163 -0.26 8.90 14.61
CA ALA A 163 0.57 8.97 15.80
C ALA A 163 1.90 8.23 15.62
N TYR A 164 1.91 7.08 14.94
CA TYR A 164 3.13 6.35 14.61
C TYR A 164 4.04 7.16 13.67
N ILE A 165 3.49 7.73 12.59
CA ILE A 165 4.26 8.54 11.63
C ILE A 165 4.85 9.77 12.32
N LEU A 166 4.08 10.48 13.14
CA LEU A 166 4.57 11.61 13.92
C LEU A 166 5.73 11.19 14.82
N LYS A 167 5.57 10.10 15.57
CA LYS A 167 6.64 9.55 16.42
C LYS A 167 7.88 9.22 15.59
N ASP A 168 7.73 8.64 14.40
CA ASP A 168 8.85 8.27 13.54
C ASP A 168 9.63 9.50 13.02
N ILE A 169 8.91 10.54 12.60
CA ILE A 169 9.50 11.82 12.17
C ILE A 169 10.28 12.47 13.32
N PHE A 170 9.68 12.60 14.51
CA PHE A 170 10.34 13.24 15.66
C PHE A 170 11.50 12.43 16.25
N ASN A 171 11.44 11.10 16.17
CA ASN A 171 12.51 10.26 16.71
C ASN A 171 13.70 10.13 15.74
N SER A 172 13.48 10.40 14.45
CA SER A 172 14.56 10.49 13.45
C SER A 172 15.47 11.70 13.70
N GLU A 173 14.93 12.86 14.07
CA GLU A 173 15.72 14.04 14.50
C GLU A 173 16.57 13.77 15.75
N LYS A 174 16.07 12.95 16.69
CA LYS A 174 16.79 12.61 17.92
C LYS A 174 17.97 11.67 17.69
N LYS A 175 17.90 10.79 16.68
CA LYS A 175 19.03 9.92 16.31
C LYS A 175 20.14 10.72 15.64
N GLU A 176 19.81 11.69 14.78
CA GLU A 176 20.77 12.58 14.13
C GLU A 176 21.57 13.44 15.13
N LYS A 177 20.91 14.00 16.15
CA LYS A 177 21.60 14.77 17.21
C LYS A 177 22.49 13.92 18.12
N LYS A 178 22.20 12.62 18.26
CA LYS A 178 22.96 11.73 19.17
C LYS A 178 24.26 11.24 18.53
N ASP A 179 24.33 11.16 17.20
CA ASP A 179 25.59 10.89 16.49
C ASP A 179 26.51 12.12 16.51
N ASN A 180 26.00 13.34 16.27
CA ASN A 180 26.83 14.55 16.29
C ASN A 180 27.46 14.87 17.66
N ASN A 181 26.76 14.61 18.77
CA ASN A 181 27.31 14.90 20.11
C ASN A 181 28.37 13.90 20.60
N ASN A 182 28.51 12.75 19.95
CA ASN A 182 29.53 11.75 20.31
C ASN A 182 30.87 12.00 19.61
N GLU A 183 30.91 12.87 18.59
CA GLU A 183 32.16 13.22 17.88
C GLU A 183 32.93 14.36 18.56
N GLU A 184 32.28 15.21 19.37
CA GLU A 184 32.93 16.37 20.02
C GLU A 184 33.71 16.05 21.31
N PHE A 185 33.68 14.80 21.82
CA PHE A 185 34.45 14.39 23.01
C PHE A 185 35.65 13.48 22.68
N GLN A 186 36.15 13.51 21.44
CA GLN A 186 37.35 12.76 21.02
C GLN A 186 38.55 13.65 20.65
N LEU A 187 38.78 14.74 21.39
CA LEU A 187 40.05 15.47 21.37
C LEU A 187 40.52 15.80 22.80
#